data_AF-A0A535BD33-F1
#
_entry.id   AF-A0A535BD33-F1
#
_cell.length_a   1.000
_cell.length_b   1.000
_cell.length_c   1.000
_cell.angle_alpha   90.00
_cell.angle_beta   90.00
_cell.angle_gamma   90.00
#
_symmetry.space_group_name_H-M   'P 1'
#
loop_
_entity.id
_entity.type
_entity.pdbx_description
1 polymer ?
#
loop_
_entity_poly.entity_id
_entity_poly.type
_entity_poly.pdbx_seq_one_letter_code
_entity_poly.pdbx_strand_id
1 'polypeptide(L)'
;MITQAACAFPEPGAPRLKGKQRVRLAPGSLAARLYEATETFAEFHCSNELNRRYQPLFEANDLCITGLGDDGEARVVELAGTRFYIATLYLPQLAAAKGEPDPLIDAFVRAAAGVAP
;
A
#
# COMPACT_ATOMS: atom_id res chain seq x y z
N MET A 1 -8.76 -17.43 -15.18
CA MET A 1 -7.51 -17.99 -15.74
C MET A 1 -6.42 -17.80 -14.70
N ILE A 2 -5.64 -18.83 -14.37
CA ILE A 2 -4.52 -18.70 -13.42
C ILE A 2 -3.26 -18.40 -14.24
N THR A 3 -2.57 -17.30 -13.94
CA THR A 3 -1.31 -16.93 -14.58
C THR A 3 -0.15 -17.40 -13.71
N GLN A 4 0.75 -18.22 -14.26
CA GLN A 4 1.97 -18.60 -13.55
C GLN A 4 2.91 -17.39 -13.48
N ALA A 5 3.22 -16.94 -12.27
CA ALA A 5 4.19 -15.88 -12.03
C ALA A 5 5.56 -16.49 -11.73
N ALA A 6 6.60 -15.93 -12.37
CA ALA A 6 7.99 -16.16 -12.00
C ALA A 6 8.65 -14.80 -11.73
N CYS A 7 9.38 -14.70 -10.63
CA CYS A 7 10.18 -13.55 -10.24
C CYS A 7 11.64 -13.98 -10.10
N ALA A 8 12.57 -13.13 -10.52
CA ALA A 8 13.97 -13.34 -10.20
C ALA A 8 14.16 -13.27 -8.69
N PHE A 9 15.01 -14.14 -8.14
CA PHE A 9 15.43 -14.00 -6.76
C PHE A 9 16.33 -12.76 -6.64
N PRO A 10 16.10 -11.88 -5.66
CA PRO A 10 16.96 -10.72 -5.49
C PRO A 10 18.37 -11.15 -5.10
N GLU A 11 19.38 -10.58 -5.76
CA GLU A 11 20.79 -10.77 -5.42
C GLU A 11 21.09 -10.20 -4.02
N PRO A 12 22.02 -10.79 -3.25
CA PRO A 12 22.49 -10.21 -2.00
C PRO A 12 22.96 -8.75 -2.20
N GLY A 13 22.41 -7.82 -1.42
CA GLY A 13 22.75 -6.39 -1.51
C GLY A 13 21.94 -5.60 -2.54
N ALA A 14 20.95 -6.21 -3.21
CA ALA A 14 19.99 -5.48 -4.03
C ALA A 14 19.29 -4.36 -3.22
N PRO A 15 18.85 -3.27 -3.90
CA PRO A 15 18.14 -2.17 -3.24
C PRO A 15 16.95 -2.67 -2.41
N ARG A 16 16.76 -2.06 -1.24
CA ARG A 16 15.67 -2.41 -0.31
C ARG A 16 14.83 -1.16 -0.07
N LEU A 17 13.51 -1.33 0.02
CA LEU A 17 12.63 -0.28 0.52
C LEU A 17 12.91 -0.07 2.00
N LYS A 18 13.67 0.97 2.29
CA LYS A 18 14.04 1.37 3.64
C LYS A 18 13.92 2.88 3.78
N GLY A 19 13.56 3.33 4.98
CA GLY A 19 13.48 4.75 5.29
C GLY A 19 12.10 5.34 4.99
N LYS A 20 11.98 6.63 5.30
CA LYS A 20 10.80 7.43 5.00
C LYS A 20 10.81 7.84 3.53
N GLN A 21 9.79 7.44 2.78
CA GLN A 21 9.64 7.75 1.37
C GLN A 21 8.24 8.31 1.09
N ARG A 22 8.13 9.03 -0.02
CA ARG A 22 6.87 9.64 -0.47
C ARG A 22 5.99 8.61 -1.15
N VAL A 23 4.69 8.69 -0.89
CA VAL A 23 3.65 7.88 -1.53
C VAL A 23 2.56 8.81 -2.02
N ARG A 24 2.29 8.79 -3.33
CA ARG A 24 1.19 9.53 -3.95
C ARG A 24 -0.06 8.66 -3.94
N LEU A 25 -1.14 9.16 -3.37
CA LEU A 25 -2.40 8.46 -3.24
C LEU A 25 -3.37 8.91 -4.34
N ALA A 26 -4.07 7.96 -4.93
CA ALA A 26 -5.05 8.21 -5.98
C ALA A 26 -6.22 9.05 -5.41
N PRO A 27 -6.59 10.18 -6.06
CA PRO A 27 -7.72 10.98 -5.61
C PRO A 27 -9.00 10.14 -5.47
N GLY A 28 -9.67 10.28 -4.33
CA GLY A 28 -10.91 9.57 -4.05
C GLY A 28 -10.76 8.12 -3.58
N SER A 29 -9.53 7.57 -3.51
CA SER A 29 -9.26 6.27 -2.89
C SER A 29 -9.55 6.29 -1.38
N LEU A 30 -9.75 5.12 -0.77
CA LEU A 30 -9.97 5.04 0.67
C LEU A 30 -8.75 5.55 1.44
N ALA A 31 -7.54 5.17 1.02
CA ALA A 31 -6.32 5.68 1.64
C ALA A 31 -6.23 7.22 1.57
N ALA A 32 -6.52 7.82 0.41
CA ALA A 32 -6.50 9.28 0.27
C ALA A 32 -7.52 9.99 1.17
N ARG A 33 -8.68 9.37 1.40
CA ARG A 33 -9.70 9.88 2.33
C ARG A 33 -9.25 9.76 3.79
N LEU A 34 -8.68 8.63 4.17
CA LEU A 34 -8.22 8.37 5.54
C LEU A 34 -7.05 9.27 5.95
N TYR A 35 -6.12 9.53 5.02
CA TYR A 35 -5.04 10.49 5.24
C TYR A 35 -5.46 11.95 5.01
N GLU A 36 -6.68 12.20 4.53
CA GLU A 36 -7.17 13.52 4.10
C GLU A 36 -6.20 14.25 3.14
N ALA A 37 -5.49 13.48 2.33
CA ALA A 37 -4.42 13.97 1.46
C ALA A 37 -4.20 13.03 0.27
N THR A 38 -3.67 13.58 -0.83
CA THR A 38 -3.24 12.78 -2.01
C THR A 38 -1.75 12.45 -1.96
N GLU A 39 -1.08 12.73 -0.85
CA GLU A 39 0.33 12.44 -0.62
C GLU A 39 0.55 12.12 0.86
N THR A 40 1.40 11.13 1.15
CA THR A 40 1.87 10.83 2.50
C THR A 40 3.35 10.44 2.47
N PHE A 41 4.03 10.56 3.61
CA PHE A 41 5.40 10.08 3.78
C PHE A 41 5.42 8.94 4.78
N ALA A 42 5.75 7.73 4.32
CA ALA A 42 5.65 6.52 5.10
C ALA A 42 6.99 5.80 5.24
N GLU A 43 7.15 5.06 6.34
CA GLU A 43 8.38 4.32 6.66
C GLU A 43 8.33 2.91 6.07
N PHE A 44 9.39 2.53 5.35
CA PHE A 44 9.52 1.22 4.73
C PHE A 44 10.62 0.39 5.41
N HIS A 45 10.40 -0.93 5.44
CA HIS A 45 11.45 -1.89 5.82
C HIS A 45 11.19 -3.25 5.14
N CYS A 46 11.29 -3.30 3.81
CA CYS A 46 11.03 -4.50 3.01
C CYS A 46 12.08 -4.68 1.91
N SER A 47 12.42 -5.92 1.58
CA SER A 47 13.27 -6.26 0.41
C SER A 47 12.48 -6.63 -0.83
N ASN A 48 11.15 -6.72 -0.73
CA ASN A 48 10.27 -7.22 -1.77
C ASN A 48 9.26 -6.16 -2.18
N GLU A 49 8.98 -6.10 -3.48
CA GLU A 49 8.02 -5.19 -4.08
C GLU A 49 7.10 -5.95 -5.04
N LEU A 50 6.04 -5.28 -5.50
CA LEU A 50 5.25 -5.80 -6.61
C LEU A 50 6.12 -5.82 -7.88
N ASN A 51 6.22 -6.99 -8.50
CA ASN A 51 6.88 -7.09 -9.81
C ASN A 51 6.03 -6.35 -10.85
N ARG A 52 6.54 -5.22 -11.35
CA ARG A 52 5.86 -4.33 -12.32
C ARG A 52 5.34 -5.06 -13.56
N ARG A 53 5.97 -6.18 -13.97
CA ARG A 53 5.50 -7.00 -15.10
C ARG A 53 4.07 -7.50 -14.90
N TYR A 54 3.67 -7.78 -13.66
CA TYR A 54 2.35 -8.31 -13.33
C TYR A 54 1.39 -7.22 -12.84
N GLN A 55 1.85 -5.97 -12.71
CA GLN A 55 1.03 -4.85 -12.26
C GLN A 55 -0.27 -4.68 -13.08
N PRO A 56 -0.22 -4.70 -14.43
CA PRO A 56 -1.44 -4.53 -15.24
C PRO A 56 -2.48 -5.65 -15.05
N LEU A 57 -2.06 -6.83 -14.58
CA LEU A 57 -2.99 -7.92 -14.29
C LEU A 57 -3.87 -7.61 -13.08
N PHE A 58 -3.33 -6.90 -12.08
CA PHE A 58 -4.10 -6.49 -10.91
C PHE A 58 -5.05 -5.34 -11.28
N GLU A 59 -4.56 -4.34 -12.02
CA GLU A 59 -5.33 -3.18 -12.48
C GLU A 59 -6.52 -3.56 -13.39
N ALA A 60 -6.44 -4.69 -14.10
CA ALA A 60 -7.54 -5.23 -14.89
C ALA A 60 -8.65 -5.93 -14.08
N ASN A 61 -8.50 -6.01 -12.75
CA ASN A 61 -9.43 -6.65 -11.83
C ASN A 61 -9.80 -5.67 -10.69
N ASP A 62 -10.56 -6.13 -9.69
CA ASP A 62 -11.03 -5.28 -8.59
C ASP A 62 -9.93 -4.83 -7.61
N LEU A 63 -8.70 -5.33 -7.74
CA LEU A 63 -7.56 -4.92 -6.92
C LEU A 63 -6.90 -3.67 -7.52
N CYS A 64 -7.35 -2.52 -7.07
CA CYS A 64 -6.90 -1.21 -7.53
C CYS A 64 -5.56 -0.82 -6.90
N ILE A 65 -4.63 -0.34 -7.71
CA ILE A 65 -3.40 0.29 -7.20
C ILE A 65 -3.70 1.76 -6.95
N THR A 66 -3.75 2.12 -5.67
CA THR A 66 -4.20 3.44 -5.22
C THR A 66 -3.10 4.25 -4.55
N GLY A 67 -1.91 3.68 -4.39
CA GLY A 67 -0.74 4.40 -3.89
C GLY A 67 0.50 4.05 -4.69
N LEU A 68 1.21 5.08 -5.13
CA LEU A 68 2.38 4.96 -6.00
C LEU A 68 3.62 5.61 -5.39
N GLY A 69 4.78 4.99 -5.59
CA GLY A 69 6.08 5.61 -5.37
C GLY A 69 6.39 6.71 -6.38
N ASP A 70 7.55 7.35 -6.26
CA ASP A 70 7.98 8.43 -7.16
C ASP A 70 8.11 7.97 -8.61
N ASP A 71 8.55 6.72 -8.82
CA ASP A 71 8.72 6.13 -10.14
C ASP A 71 7.51 5.28 -10.57
N GLY A 72 6.40 5.36 -9.85
CA GLY A 72 5.15 4.66 -10.19
C GLY A 72 5.09 3.19 -9.75
N GLU A 73 5.91 2.77 -8.78
CA GLU A 73 5.75 1.47 -8.14
C GLU A 73 4.50 1.42 -7.28
N ALA A 74 3.80 0.29 -7.25
CA ALA A 74 2.74 0.08 -6.27
C ALA A 74 3.27 0.16 -4.84
N ARG A 75 2.63 0.99 -4.01
CA ARG A 75 2.88 1.15 -2.56
C ARG A 75 1.64 0.88 -1.73
N VAL A 76 0.45 1.12 -2.30
CA VAL A 76 -0.86 0.84 -1.71
C VAL A 76 -1.76 0.18 -2.74
N VAL A 77 -2.46 -0.86 -2.32
CA VAL A 77 -3.55 -1.48 -3.09
C VAL A 77 -4.83 -1.54 -2.26
N GLU A 78 -5.97 -1.39 -2.93
CA GLU A 78 -7.31 -1.42 -2.38
C GLU A 78 -8.17 -2.43 -3.16
N LEU A 79 -9.11 -3.10 -2.50
CA LEU A 79 -10.06 -3.99 -3.18
C LEU A 79 -11.43 -3.29 -3.32
N ALA A 80 -11.82 -3.02 -4.56
CA ALA A 80 -13.10 -2.40 -4.87
C ALA A 80 -14.28 -3.26 -4.40
N GLY A 81 -15.40 -2.61 -4.05
CA GLY A 81 -16.63 -3.30 -3.64
C GLY A 81 -16.61 -3.90 -2.23
N THR A 82 -15.55 -3.68 -1.45
CA THR A 82 -15.47 -4.11 -0.05
C THR A 82 -15.68 -2.95 0.93
N ARG A 83 -16.04 -3.25 2.18
CA ARG A 83 -16.16 -2.22 3.24
C ARG A 83 -14.81 -1.63 3.62
N PHE A 84 -13.78 -2.48 3.68
CA PHE A 84 -12.41 -2.09 3.97
C PHE A 84 -11.47 -3.19 3.48
N TYR A 85 -10.54 -2.83 2.59
CA TYR A 85 -9.39 -3.64 2.23
C TYR A 85 -8.29 -2.72 1.74
N ILE A 86 -7.20 -2.63 2.50
CA ILE A 86 -6.01 -1.86 2.15
C ILE A 86 -4.80 -2.74 2.46
N ALA A 87 -3.87 -2.84 1.51
CA ALA A 87 -2.56 -3.41 1.76
C ALA A 87 -1.48 -2.40 1.35
N THR A 88 -0.49 -2.20 2.23
CA THR A 88 0.60 -1.24 2.05
C THR A 88 1.95 -1.95 2.09
N LEU A 89 2.93 -1.48 1.32
CA LEU A 89 4.33 -1.92 1.47
C LEU A 89 5.04 -1.21 2.63
N TYR A 90 4.64 0.02 2.94
CA TYR A 90 5.11 0.71 4.13
C TYR A 90 4.46 0.14 5.39
N LEU A 91 4.99 0.55 6.54
CA LEU A 91 4.65 0.00 7.85
C LEU A 91 3.98 1.08 8.73
N PRO A 92 2.64 1.23 8.65
CA PRO A 92 1.88 2.17 9.50
C PRO A 92 2.23 2.07 11.00
N GLN A 93 2.51 0.86 11.47
CA GLN A 93 2.81 0.58 12.88
C GLN A 93 4.13 1.23 13.36
N LEU A 94 5.06 1.57 12.46
CA LEU A 94 6.30 2.24 12.85
C LEU A 94 6.09 3.70 13.24
N ALA A 95 5.10 4.38 12.67
CA ALA A 95 4.68 5.71 13.12
C ALA A 95 3.94 5.60 14.46
N ALA A 96 2.99 4.67 14.56
CA ALA A 96 2.21 4.44 15.79
C ALA A 96 3.11 4.13 17.00
N ALA A 97 4.18 3.35 16.81
CA ALA A 97 5.17 3.05 17.86
C ALA A 97 5.94 4.29 18.37
N LYS A 98 5.97 5.39 17.61
CA LYS A 98 6.56 6.69 18.00
C LYS A 98 5.55 7.62 18.66
N GLY A 99 4.31 7.15 18.87
CA GLY A 99 3.21 7.98 19.40
C GLY A 99 2.47 8.79 18.33
N GLU A 100 2.74 8.51 17.05
CA GLU A 100 2.05 9.13 15.91
C GLU A 100 1.06 8.11 15.31
N PRO A 101 -0.20 8.05 15.78
CA PRO A 101 -1.16 7.07 15.29
C PRO A 101 -1.37 7.23 13.77
N ASP A 102 -1.28 6.13 13.04
CA ASP A 102 -1.53 6.12 11.60
C ASP A 102 -3.03 5.88 11.34
N PRO A 103 -3.70 6.73 10.54
CA PRO A 103 -5.14 6.64 10.32
C PRO A 103 -5.58 5.33 9.67
N LEU A 104 -4.69 4.60 8.98
CA LEU A 104 -5.01 3.28 8.44
C LEU A 104 -5.25 2.24 9.54
N ILE A 105 -4.53 2.35 10.66
CA ILE A 105 -4.70 1.42 11.80
C ILE A 105 -6.05 1.67 12.46
N ASP A 106 -6.38 2.94 12.73
CA ASP A 106 -7.67 3.32 13.33
C ASP A 106 -8.84 2.92 12.44
N ALA A 107 -8.73 3.17 11.13
CA ALA A 107 -9.73 2.78 10.15
C ALA A 107 -9.92 1.25 10.09
N PHE A 108 -8.82 0.48 10.13
CA PHE A 108 -8.90 -0.97 10.19
C PHE A 108 -9.66 -1.46 11.43
N VAL A 109 -9.36 -0.90 12.61
CA VAL A 109 -10.05 -1.28 13.86
C VAL A 109 -11.53 -0.91 13.82
N ARG A 110 -11.89 0.28 13.30
CA ARG A 110 -13.29 0.70 13.11
C ARG A 110 -14.04 -0.22 12.17
N ALA A 111 -13.45 -0.54 11.02
CA ALA A 111 -14.02 -1.46 10.05
C ALA A 111 -14.24 -2.86 10.65
N ALA A 112 -13.27 -3.36 11.43
CA ALA A 112 -13.38 -4.63 12.14
C ALA A 112 -14.49 -4.65 13.21
N ALA A 113 -14.74 -3.50 13.84
CA ALA A 113 -15.85 -3.30 14.78
C ALA A 113 -17.22 -3.11 14.09
N GLY A 114 -17.28 -3.13 12.76
CA GLY A 114 -18.50 -2.88 11.99
C GLY A 114 -18.91 -1.41 11.89
N VAL A 115 -18.03 -0.50 12.31
CA VAL A 115 -18.19 0.94 12.15
C VAL A 115 -17.62 1.34 10.79
N ALA A 116 -18.25 2.33 10.13
CA ALA A 116 -17.67 2.87 8.91
C ALA A 116 -16.27 3.44 9.20
N PRO A 117 -15.25 3.06 8.41
CA PRO A 117 -13.87 3.54 8.59
C PRO A 117 -13.77 5.05 8.38
#